data_AF-A0A8J5GIZ3-F1
#
_entry.id   AF-A0A8J5GIZ3-F1
#
_cell.length_a   1.000
_cell.length_b   1.000
_cell.length_c   1.000
_cell.angle_alpha   90.00
_cell.angle_beta   90.00
_cell.angle_gamma   90.00
#
_symmetry.space_group_name_H-M   'P 1'
#
loop_
_entity.id
_entity.type
_entity.pdbx_description
1 polymer ?
#
loop_
_entity_poly.entity_id
_entity_poly.type
_entity_poly.pdbx_seq_one_letter_code
_entity_poly.pdbx_strand_id
1 'polypeptide(L)'
;MALFGIVGGGIYTKVVDVGADLVGKVERNIPEDDPRNPAFPFFLASHANPCVRCTKCFTCVCPTHCTVRAVLLLNAHSNPFAFVQLTTVALVVASISSFGVDLDFTTMCYPLLISSMEEIEPALKKQLIISTALMAIGIAIVTWVALPSSFTIFNFGEQKQVKNWQLFFYVAIGLWTGLVIGFVTEYYTSNAYSPVQDVADSCRTGAATNVIFRLTLGYKSIIIPIFAIAITIFVSFSLAAMYAMAVAALGMLSTIATGLAIDAYGPISESAGGNVEMAGMSHRIRERTENNIYHSIIRFSRFVEAELKLFHSQHR
;
A
#
# COMPACT_ATOMS: atom_id res chain seq x y z
N MET A 1 -15.95 -2.79 12.57
CA MET A 1 -14.90 -1.92 13.16
C MET A 1 -14.12 -1.18 12.10
N ALA A 2 -13.63 -1.85 11.05
CA ALA A 2 -12.68 -1.19 10.17
C ALA A 2 -13.21 -0.01 9.34
N LEU A 3 -14.42 -0.16 8.82
CA LEU A 3 -15.13 0.89 8.11
C LEU A 3 -15.23 2.18 8.97
N PHE A 4 -15.61 2.04 10.24
CA PHE A 4 -15.75 3.16 11.17
C PHE A 4 -14.40 3.84 11.47
N GLY A 5 -13.33 3.05 11.64
CA GLY A 5 -11.98 3.59 11.82
C GLY A 5 -11.52 4.41 10.61
N ILE A 6 -11.70 3.89 9.40
CA ILE A 6 -11.29 4.54 8.15
C ILE A 6 -12.09 5.82 7.89
N VAL A 7 -13.42 5.74 8.02
CA VAL A 7 -14.30 6.88 7.76
C VAL A 7 -14.16 7.93 8.85
N GLY A 8 -14.26 7.55 10.13
CA GLY A 8 -14.17 8.48 11.25
C GLY A 8 -12.82 9.16 11.34
N GLY A 9 -11.73 8.39 11.26
CA GLY A 9 -10.38 8.94 11.25
C GLY A 9 -10.10 9.77 10.00
N GLY A 10 -10.58 9.33 8.84
CA GLY A 10 -10.42 10.05 7.58
C GLY A 10 -11.09 11.41 7.58
N ILE A 11 -12.34 11.51 8.07
CA ILE A 11 -13.05 12.77 8.22
C ILE A 11 -12.29 13.70 9.16
N TYR A 12 -11.88 13.20 10.32
CA TYR A 12 -11.17 14.00 11.31
C TYR A 12 -9.88 14.59 10.75
N THR A 13 -9.00 13.76 10.18
CA THR A 13 -7.74 14.23 9.60
C THR A 13 -7.99 15.22 8.46
N LYS A 14 -8.90 14.93 7.52
CA LYS A 14 -9.10 15.80 6.35
C LYS A 14 -9.73 17.14 6.66
N VAL A 15 -10.66 17.21 7.60
CA VAL A 15 -11.25 18.49 8.03
C VAL A 15 -10.19 19.39 8.65
N VAL A 16 -9.31 18.82 9.47
CA VAL A 16 -8.24 19.57 10.14
C VAL A 16 -7.16 20.00 9.14
N ASP A 17 -6.72 19.10 8.26
CA ASP A 17 -5.73 19.33 7.18
C ASP A 17 -6.18 20.50 6.29
N VAL A 18 -7.37 20.38 5.69
CA VAL A 18 -7.93 21.40 4.79
C VAL A 18 -8.12 22.74 5.50
N GLY A 19 -8.60 22.74 6.75
CA GLY A 19 -8.80 23.98 7.51
C GLY A 19 -7.49 24.67 7.89
N ALA A 20 -6.49 23.90 8.33
CA ALA A 20 -5.18 24.42 8.70
C ALA A 20 -4.48 25.06 7.51
N ASP A 21 -4.50 24.39 6.36
CA ASP A 21 -3.77 24.80 5.17
C ASP A 21 -4.42 25.98 4.46
N LEU A 22 -5.75 25.99 4.33
CA LEU A 22 -6.47 27.11 3.73
C LEU A 22 -6.23 28.40 4.50
N VAL A 23 -6.52 28.40 5.80
CA VAL A 23 -6.41 29.63 6.61
C VAL A 23 -4.95 30.01 6.81
N GLY A 24 -4.07 29.04 7.09
CA GLY A 24 -2.65 29.29 7.33
C GLY A 24 -1.92 29.75 6.06
N LYS A 25 -1.88 28.89 5.05
CA LYS A 25 -1.01 29.09 3.88
C LYS A 25 -1.63 30.04 2.87
N VAL A 26 -2.96 30.02 2.68
CA VAL A 26 -3.62 30.78 1.61
C VAL A 26 -4.05 32.16 2.08
N GLU A 27 -4.77 32.24 3.21
CA GLU A 27 -5.28 33.53 3.69
C GLU A 27 -4.23 34.33 4.46
N ARG A 28 -3.50 33.65 5.37
CA ARG A 28 -2.57 34.31 6.30
C ARG A 28 -1.11 34.29 5.86
N ASN A 29 -0.76 33.55 4.81
CA ASN A 29 0.60 33.38 4.30
C ASN A 29 1.62 33.02 5.40
N ILE A 30 1.20 32.25 6.41
CA ILE A 30 2.08 31.67 7.41
C ILE A 30 2.60 30.31 6.90
N PRO A 31 3.78 29.86 7.36
CA PRO A 31 4.31 28.56 6.95
C PRO A 31 3.36 27.42 7.33
N GLU A 32 3.49 26.30 6.61
CA GLU A 32 2.79 25.05 6.92
C GLU A 32 3.24 24.57 8.31
N ASP A 33 2.32 24.05 9.11
CA ASP A 33 2.59 23.56 10.48
C ASP A 33 3.04 24.63 11.51
N ASP A 34 2.77 25.91 11.26
CA ASP A 34 3.16 27.00 12.16
C ASP A 34 2.41 26.94 13.52
N PRO A 35 3.10 27.15 14.66
CA PRO A 35 2.48 27.11 16.00
C PRO A 35 1.41 28.19 16.24
N ARG A 36 1.35 29.23 15.40
CA ARG A 36 0.31 30.27 15.45
C ARG A 36 -1.03 29.76 14.91
N ASN A 37 -1.05 28.64 14.18
CA ASN A 37 -2.26 28.06 13.64
C ASN A 37 -2.95 27.16 14.69
N PRO A 38 -4.17 27.52 15.18
CA PRO A 38 -4.85 26.75 16.22
C PRO A 38 -5.33 25.37 15.75
N ALA A 39 -5.38 25.10 14.44
CA ALA A 39 -5.75 23.79 13.90
C ALA A 39 -4.62 22.75 14.03
N PHE A 40 -3.36 23.19 14.20
CA PHE A 40 -2.21 22.32 14.13
C PHE A 40 -2.09 21.28 15.29
N PRO A 41 -2.42 21.59 16.55
CA PRO A 41 -2.46 20.58 17.61
C PRO A 41 -3.43 19.42 17.32
N PHE A 42 -4.56 19.71 16.65
CA PHE A 42 -5.51 18.69 16.20
C PHE A 42 -4.95 17.87 15.03
N PHE A 43 -4.10 18.47 14.18
CA PHE A 43 -3.42 17.77 13.10
C PHE A 43 -2.45 16.71 13.65
N LEU A 44 -1.64 17.06 14.65
CA LEU A 44 -0.78 16.10 15.36
C LEU A 44 -1.59 14.99 16.02
N ALA A 45 -2.70 15.33 16.69
CA ALA A 45 -3.59 14.35 17.30
C ALA A 45 -4.25 13.41 16.26
N SER A 46 -4.48 13.90 15.04
CA SER A 46 -5.05 13.09 13.94
C SER A 46 -4.08 12.00 13.46
N HIS A 47 -2.77 12.25 13.54
CA HIS A 47 -1.70 11.31 13.18
C HIS A 47 -1.33 10.36 14.32
N ALA A 48 -1.58 10.76 15.57
CA ALA A 48 -1.41 9.93 16.76
C ALA A 48 -2.45 8.78 16.89
N ASN A 49 -3.32 8.59 15.90
CA ASN A 49 -4.26 7.47 15.81
C ASN A 49 -3.72 6.35 14.89
N PRO A 50 -2.82 5.47 15.38
CA PRO A 50 -2.34 4.30 14.62
C PRO A 50 -3.48 3.34 14.24
N CYS A 51 -4.61 3.43 14.93
CA CYS A 51 -5.77 2.57 14.78
C CYS A 51 -6.43 2.63 13.39
N VAL A 52 -6.27 3.70 12.61
CA VAL A 52 -7.03 3.83 11.34
C VAL A 52 -6.39 3.03 10.19
N ARG A 53 -5.07 2.90 10.18
CA ARG A 53 -4.32 2.35 9.04
C ARG A 53 -3.98 0.87 9.20
N CYS A 54 -3.62 0.42 10.40
CA CYS A 54 -3.56 -1.01 10.75
C CYS A 54 -4.91 -1.70 10.47
N THR A 55 -5.99 -0.96 10.67
CA THR A 55 -7.35 -1.38 10.38
C THR A 55 -7.63 -1.60 8.88
N LYS A 56 -7.05 -0.80 7.97
CA LYS A 56 -7.19 -1.01 6.51
C LYS A 56 -6.61 -2.36 6.10
N CYS A 57 -5.40 -2.66 6.54
CA CYS A 57 -4.75 -3.94 6.29
C CYS A 57 -5.51 -5.12 6.89
N PHE A 58 -5.99 -5.00 8.13
CA PHE A 58 -6.80 -6.05 8.76
C PHE A 58 -8.08 -6.37 7.95
N THR A 59 -8.63 -5.36 7.25
CA THR A 59 -9.79 -5.51 6.36
C THR A 59 -9.45 -6.22 5.05
N CYS A 60 -8.20 -6.21 4.60
CA CYS A 60 -7.77 -6.96 3.42
C CYS A 60 -7.35 -8.39 3.79
N VAL A 61 -6.56 -8.54 4.87
CA VAL A 61 -5.96 -9.81 5.30
C VAL A 61 -6.98 -10.78 5.88
N CYS A 62 -7.92 -10.29 6.69
CA CYS A 62 -8.90 -11.17 7.34
C CYS A 62 -9.84 -11.83 6.31
N PRO A 63 -10.47 -11.10 5.37
CA PRO A 63 -11.30 -11.70 4.33
C PRO A 63 -10.55 -12.62 3.37
N THR A 64 -9.30 -12.33 3.00
CA THR A 64 -8.51 -13.24 2.15
C THR A 64 -8.20 -14.56 2.87
N HIS A 65 -7.83 -14.52 4.15
CA HIS A 65 -7.68 -15.76 4.93
C HIS A 65 -9.01 -16.50 5.12
N CYS A 66 -10.10 -15.77 5.38
CA CYS A 66 -11.44 -16.35 5.50
C CYS A 66 -11.92 -17.00 4.20
N THR A 67 -11.66 -16.40 3.04
CA THR A 67 -12.05 -16.96 1.73
C THR A 67 -11.24 -18.21 1.40
N VAL A 68 -9.92 -18.21 1.64
CA VAL A 68 -9.11 -19.43 1.56
C VAL A 68 -9.70 -20.52 2.47
N ARG A 69 -9.97 -20.20 3.74
CA ARG A 69 -10.59 -21.12 4.71
C ARG A 69 -11.99 -21.61 4.28
N ALA A 70 -12.81 -20.76 3.68
CA ALA A 70 -14.14 -21.12 3.20
C ALA A 70 -14.06 -22.12 2.03
N VAL A 71 -13.15 -21.89 1.07
CA VAL A 71 -12.93 -22.83 -0.04
C VAL A 71 -12.41 -24.16 0.46
N LEU A 72 -11.60 -24.17 1.51
CA LEU A 72 -11.11 -25.39 2.16
C LEU A 72 -12.22 -26.19 2.85
N LEU A 73 -13.14 -25.49 3.53
CA LEU A 73 -14.31 -26.12 4.15
C LEU A 73 -15.25 -26.75 3.12
N LEU A 74 -15.39 -26.15 1.93
CA LEU A 74 -16.14 -26.75 0.82
C LEU A 74 -15.49 -28.05 0.32
N ASN A 75 -14.15 -28.12 0.29
CA ASN A 75 -13.41 -29.34 -0.05
C ASN A 75 -13.57 -30.43 1.04
N ALA A 76 -13.66 -30.04 2.31
CA ALA A 76 -13.84 -30.95 3.45
C ALA A 76 -15.11 -31.80 3.35
N HIS A 77 -16.19 -31.22 2.81
CA HIS A 77 -17.46 -31.92 2.61
C HIS A 77 -17.36 -33.06 1.60
N SER A 78 -16.42 -32.97 0.65
CA SER A 78 -16.24 -33.95 -0.43
C SER A 78 -15.21 -35.04 -0.14
N ASN A 79 -14.16 -34.76 0.64
CA ASN A 79 -13.12 -35.75 1.00
C ASN A 79 -12.43 -35.38 2.35
N PRO A 80 -12.62 -36.16 3.43
CA PRO A 80 -12.03 -35.85 4.74
C PRO A 80 -10.51 -36.04 4.81
N PHE A 81 -9.90 -36.84 3.92
CA PHE A 81 -8.44 -36.99 3.84
C PHE A 81 -7.76 -35.79 3.15
N ALA A 82 -8.41 -35.22 2.13
CA ALA A 82 -7.95 -34.00 1.47
C ALA A 82 -7.97 -32.79 2.42
N PHE A 83 -8.89 -32.78 3.39
CA PHE A 83 -9.03 -31.73 4.41
C PHE A 83 -7.78 -31.54 5.27
N VAL A 84 -7.11 -32.62 5.71
CA VAL A 84 -5.90 -32.53 6.54
C VAL A 84 -4.72 -31.95 5.73
N GLN A 85 -4.60 -32.32 4.46
CA GLN A 85 -3.57 -31.80 3.57
C GLN A 85 -3.83 -30.33 3.19
N LEU A 86 -5.06 -29.97 2.85
CA LEU A 86 -5.45 -28.62 2.46
C LEU A 86 -5.48 -27.64 3.66
N THR A 87 -5.82 -28.09 4.88
CA THR A 87 -5.65 -27.28 6.10
C THR A 87 -4.19 -27.03 6.42
N THR A 88 -3.30 -28.00 6.17
CA THR A 88 -1.85 -27.80 6.27
C THR A 88 -1.38 -26.75 5.26
N VAL A 89 -1.89 -26.74 4.02
CA VAL A 89 -1.59 -25.72 3.00
C VAL A 89 -2.10 -24.34 3.41
N ALA A 90 -3.31 -24.26 3.97
CA ALA A 90 -3.88 -23.02 4.49
C ALA A 90 -3.13 -22.46 5.68
N LEU A 91 -2.72 -23.35 6.59
CA LEU A 91 -1.89 -23.03 7.73
C LEU A 91 -0.52 -22.61 7.25
N VAL A 92 0.08 -23.28 6.28
CA VAL A 92 1.36 -22.92 5.69
C VAL A 92 1.31 -21.59 4.96
N VAL A 93 0.22 -21.30 4.27
CA VAL A 93 -0.02 -20.04 3.57
C VAL A 93 -0.36 -18.90 4.56
N ALA A 94 -1.02 -19.20 5.68
CA ALA A 94 -1.17 -18.30 6.84
C ALA A 94 0.13 -18.19 7.68
N SER A 95 0.98 -19.23 7.66
CA SER A 95 2.30 -19.28 8.29
C SER A 95 3.31 -18.57 7.43
N ILE A 96 3.15 -18.43 6.12
CA ILE A 96 3.95 -17.52 5.29
C ILE A 96 3.72 -16.08 5.77
N SER A 97 2.47 -15.73 6.09
CA SER A 97 2.13 -14.45 6.73
C SER A 97 2.69 -14.32 8.16
N SER A 98 2.95 -15.43 8.87
CA SER A 98 3.50 -15.45 10.25
C SER A 98 5.03 -15.57 10.31
N PHE A 99 5.66 -16.30 9.40
CA PHE A 99 7.11 -16.38 9.21
C PHE A 99 7.65 -15.06 8.67
N GLY A 100 6.84 -14.30 7.93
CA GLY A 100 7.12 -12.89 7.64
C GLY A 100 7.28 -12.07 8.91
N VAL A 101 6.54 -12.33 9.99
CA VAL A 101 6.65 -11.55 11.24
C VAL A 101 8.00 -11.76 11.95
N ASP A 102 8.53 -12.99 11.95
CA ASP A 102 9.77 -13.33 12.68
C ASP A 102 11.05 -13.19 11.84
N LEU A 103 11.03 -13.55 10.54
CA LEU A 103 12.19 -13.37 9.66
C LEU A 103 12.32 -11.92 9.13
N ASP A 104 11.20 -11.20 8.91
CA ASP A 104 11.27 -9.81 8.44
C ASP A 104 11.80 -8.85 9.50
N PHE A 105 11.90 -9.21 10.78
CA PHE A 105 12.54 -8.31 11.74
C PHE A 105 14.01 -8.02 11.35
N THR A 106 14.70 -9.02 10.79
CA THR A 106 16.09 -8.89 10.34
C THR A 106 16.17 -8.22 8.97
N THR A 107 15.26 -8.54 8.04
CA THR A 107 15.18 -7.93 6.69
C THR A 107 14.53 -6.54 6.67
N MET A 108 13.80 -6.14 7.71
CA MET A 108 13.39 -4.75 7.96
C MET A 108 14.57 -3.95 8.49
N CYS A 109 15.42 -4.55 9.35
CA CYS A 109 16.61 -3.89 9.88
C CYS A 109 17.70 -3.65 8.82
N TYR A 110 17.88 -4.57 7.86
CA TYR A 110 18.99 -4.48 6.89
C TYR A 110 18.91 -3.31 5.88
N PRO A 111 17.75 -3.00 5.27
CA PRO A 111 17.58 -1.80 4.43
C PRO A 111 17.56 -0.51 5.25
N LEU A 112 17.03 -0.55 6.49
CA LEU A 112 17.07 0.58 7.43
C LEU A 112 18.49 0.93 7.88
N LEU A 113 19.44 -0.02 7.81
CA LEU A 113 20.83 0.19 8.20
C LEU A 113 21.72 0.78 7.08
N ILE A 114 21.29 0.78 5.81
CA ILE A 114 22.19 1.10 4.67
C ILE A 114 21.79 2.36 3.88
N SER A 115 20.67 3.03 4.12
CA SER A 115 20.39 4.27 3.36
C SER A 115 21.16 5.46 3.92
N SER A 116 22.28 5.78 3.27
CA SER A 116 22.74 7.17 3.17
C SER A 116 21.55 8.07 2.81
N MET A 117 21.49 9.25 3.41
CA MET A 117 20.40 10.23 3.39
C MET A 117 20.06 10.81 2.00
N GLU A 118 20.63 10.28 0.92
CA GLU A 118 20.57 10.87 -0.41
C GLU A 118 19.38 10.41 -1.26
N GLU A 119 18.80 9.20 -1.06
CA GLU A 119 17.66 8.77 -1.89
C GLU A 119 16.69 7.79 -1.17
N ILE A 120 15.52 8.28 -0.74
CA ILE A 120 14.55 7.49 0.05
C ILE A 120 13.57 6.69 -0.82
N GLU A 121 13.09 7.24 -1.94
CA GLU A 121 12.25 6.48 -2.89
C GLU A 121 12.90 5.17 -3.36
N PRO A 122 14.15 5.21 -3.90
CA PRO A 122 14.74 3.99 -4.41
C PRO A 122 15.06 3.01 -3.29
N ALA A 123 15.24 3.46 -2.05
CA ALA A 123 15.36 2.57 -0.89
C ALA A 123 14.03 1.84 -0.61
N LEU A 124 12.91 2.56 -0.54
CA LEU A 124 11.57 1.97 -0.34
C LEU A 124 11.18 1.03 -1.50
N LYS A 125 11.51 1.41 -2.73
CA LYS A 125 11.35 0.59 -3.94
C LYS A 125 12.20 -0.67 -3.92
N LYS A 126 13.48 -0.55 -3.56
CA LYS A 126 14.36 -1.72 -3.36
C LYS A 126 13.78 -2.67 -2.32
N GLN A 127 13.20 -2.15 -1.23
CA GLN A 127 12.54 -2.98 -0.22
C GLN A 127 11.34 -3.75 -0.79
N LEU A 128 10.52 -3.12 -1.64
CA LEU A 128 9.42 -3.81 -2.32
C LEU A 128 9.92 -4.89 -3.29
N ILE A 129 10.98 -4.62 -4.06
CA ILE A 129 11.57 -5.59 -5.01
C ILE A 129 12.22 -6.77 -4.26
N ILE A 130 13.03 -6.48 -3.24
CA ILE A 130 13.75 -7.47 -2.43
C ILE A 130 12.75 -8.37 -1.70
N SER A 131 11.75 -7.79 -1.03
CA SER A 131 10.71 -8.58 -0.34
C SER A 131 9.94 -9.46 -1.33
N THR A 132 9.61 -8.96 -2.51
CA THR A 132 8.94 -9.75 -3.55
C THR A 132 9.81 -10.91 -4.05
N ALA A 133 11.10 -10.68 -4.32
CA ALA A 133 12.00 -11.73 -4.77
C ALA A 133 12.24 -12.81 -3.71
N LEU A 134 12.45 -12.38 -2.46
CA LEU A 134 12.70 -13.28 -1.33
C LEU A 134 11.44 -14.09 -1.01
N MET A 135 10.27 -13.46 -1.05
CA MET A 135 8.98 -14.12 -0.88
C MET A 135 8.71 -15.13 -2.00
N ALA A 136 9.07 -14.84 -3.25
CA ALA A 136 8.94 -15.81 -4.35
C ALA A 136 9.77 -17.09 -4.09
N ILE A 137 10.99 -16.95 -3.59
CA ILE A 137 11.84 -18.09 -3.20
C ILE A 137 11.23 -18.83 -2.00
N GLY A 138 10.76 -18.09 -0.98
CA GLY A 138 10.09 -18.66 0.19
C GLY A 138 8.86 -19.49 -0.18
N ILE A 139 7.98 -18.95 -1.05
CA ILE A 139 6.81 -19.66 -1.56
C ILE A 139 7.24 -20.92 -2.34
N ALA A 140 8.31 -20.87 -3.13
CA ALA A 140 8.80 -22.05 -3.86
C ALA A 140 9.22 -23.17 -2.90
N ILE A 141 10.02 -22.85 -1.87
CA ILE A 141 10.48 -23.80 -0.85
C ILE A 141 9.29 -24.38 -0.09
N VAL A 142 8.41 -23.51 0.36
CA VAL A 142 7.21 -23.87 1.11
C VAL A 142 6.30 -24.78 0.28
N THR A 143 6.10 -24.46 -1.00
CA THR A 143 5.30 -25.29 -1.90
C THR A 143 5.92 -26.67 -2.07
N TRP A 144 7.25 -26.75 -2.14
CA TRP A 144 7.95 -28.02 -2.33
C TRP A 144 7.93 -28.91 -1.08
N VAL A 145 8.05 -28.32 0.12
CA VAL A 145 8.11 -29.06 1.39
C VAL A 145 6.72 -29.42 1.92
N ALA A 146 5.75 -28.51 1.80
CA ALA A 146 4.46 -28.65 2.45
C ALA A 146 3.37 -29.31 1.60
N LEU A 147 3.49 -29.33 0.26
CA LEU A 147 2.45 -29.89 -0.62
C LEU A 147 2.83 -31.25 -1.20
N PRO A 148 1.88 -32.20 -1.27
CA PRO A 148 2.05 -33.40 -2.07
C PRO A 148 2.13 -33.05 -3.57
N SER A 149 2.74 -33.93 -4.37
CA SER A 149 2.94 -33.74 -5.82
C SER A 149 1.64 -33.55 -6.61
N SER A 150 0.53 -34.10 -6.12
CA SER A 150 -0.81 -33.94 -6.69
C SER A 150 -1.88 -33.91 -5.60
N PHE A 151 -2.83 -32.98 -5.70
CA PHE A 151 -4.01 -32.91 -4.84
C PHE A 151 -5.25 -32.51 -5.65
N THR A 152 -6.44 -32.76 -5.11
CA THR A 152 -7.70 -32.42 -5.76
C THR A 152 -8.29 -31.13 -5.19
N ILE A 153 -8.84 -30.29 -6.06
CA ILE A 153 -9.52 -29.05 -5.71
C ILE A 153 -10.95 -29.10 -6.23
N PHE A 154 -11.89 -28.72 -5.37
CA PHE A 154 -13.29 -28.54 -5.71
C PHE A 154 -13.49 -27.45 -6.76
N ASN A 155 -14.13 -27.81 -7.87
CA ASN A 155 -14.50 -26.93 -8.97
C ASN A 155 -15.97 -27.15 -9.33
N PHE A 156 -16.88 -26.38 -8.71
CA PHE A 156 -18.32 -26.36 -9.02
C PHE A 156 -18.96 -27.75 -9.21
N GLY A 157 -18.64 -28.72 -8.33
CA GLY A 157 -19.19 -30.08 -8.36
C GLY A 157 -18.24 -31.15 -8.86
N GLU A 158 -17.14 -30.79 -9.54
CA GLU A 158 -16.10 -31.73 -9.96
C GLU A 158 -14.79 -31.54 -9.18
N GLN A 159 -14.05 -32.63 -8.98
CA GLN A 159 -12.73 -32.61 -8.35
C GLN A 159 -11.64 -32.48 -9.43
N LYS A 160 -11.04 -31.29 -9.54
CA LYS A 160 -9.94 -31.04 -10.48
C LYS A 160 -8.62 -31.43 -9.82
N GLN A 161 -7.83 -32.28 -10.47
CA GLN A 161 -6.46 -32.55 -10.02
C GLN A 161 -5.55 -31.36 -10.33
N VAL A 162 -4.82 -30.90 -9.32
CA VAL A 162 -3.88 -29.78 -9.40
C VAL A 162 -2.53 -30.23 -8.85
N LYS A 163 -1.47 -29.82 -9.54
CA LYS A 163 -0.08 -30.12 -9.16
C LYS A 163 0.48 -29.03 -8.25
N ASN A 164 1.44 -29.39 -7.40
CA ASN A 164 2.12 -28.44 -6.51
C ASN A 164 2.72 -27.22 -7.23
N TRP A 165 3.42 -27.42 -8.36
CA TRP A 165 4.02 -26.32 -9.14
C TRP A 165 3.00 -25.33 -9.68
N GLN A 166 1.77 -25.79 -9.95
CA GLN A 166 0.70 -24.92 -10.42
C GLN A 166 0.25 -23.99 -9.29
N LEU A 167 0.20 -24.48 -8.05
CA LEU A 167 -0.12 -23.65 -6.90
C LEU A 167 0.93 -22.56 -6.67
N PHE A 168 2.22 -22.92 -6.75
CA PHE A 168 3.31 -21.95 -6.71
C PHE A 168 3.11 -20.85 -7.76
N PHE A 169 2.77 -21.23 -9.00
CA PHE A 169 2.54 -20.28 -10.08
C PHE A 169 1.39 -19.31 -9.79
N TYR A 170 0.32 -19.74 -9.12
CA TYR A 170 -0.80 -18.85 -8.77
C TYR A 170 -0.45 -17.87 -7.65
N VAL A 171 0.28 -18.31 -6.63
CA VAL A 171 0.76 -17.38 -5.59
C VAL A 171 1.73 -16.38 -6.23
N ALA A 172 2.63 -16.86 -7.08
CA ALA A 172 3.61 -16.03 -7.78
C ALA A 172 2.93 -14.98 -8.67
N ILE A 173 1.91 -15.33 -9.45
CA ILE A 173 1.23 -14.35 -10.31
C ILE A 173 0.54 -13.24 -9.50
N GLY A 174 -0.05 -13.59 -8.35
CA GLY A 174 -0.61 -12.63 -7.41
C GLY A 174 0.44 -11.69 -6.81
N LEU A 175 1.59 -12.26 -6.41
CA LEU A 175 2.74 -11.53 -5.89
C LEU A 175 3.30 -10.53 -6.93
N TRP A 176 3.54 -10.99 -8.17
CA TRP A 176 3.99 -10.13 -9.26
C TRP A 176 2.97 -9.04 -9.62
N THR A 177 1.67 -9.35 -9.55
CA THR A 177 0.61 -8.36 -9.76
C THR A 177 0.68 -7.25 -8.73
N GLY A 178 0.91 -7.59 -7.45
CA GLY A 178 1.11 -6.60 -6.39
C GLY A 178 2.31 -5.68 -6.68
N LEU A 179 3.43 -6.24 -7.15
CA LEU A 179 4.60 -5.46 -7.54
C LEU A 179 4.31 -4.52 -8.72
N VAL A 180 3.62 -5.00 -9.75
CA VAL A 180 3.21 -4.18 -10.91
C VAL A 180 2.32 -3.02 -10.48
N ILE A 181 1.33 -3.27 -9.61
CA ILE A 181 0.47 -2.22 -9.07
C ILE A 181 1.29 -1.19 -8.29
N GLY A 182 2.28 -1.64 -7.50
CA GLY A 182 3.20 -0.76 -6.78
C GLY A 182 3.96 0.18 -7.71
N PHE A 183 4.58 -0.34 -8.77
CA PHE A 183 5.32 0.47 -9.75
C PHE A 183 4.45 1.45 -10.52
N VAL A 184 3.26 1.02 -10.94
CA VAL A 184 2.34 1.91 -11.64
C VAL A 184 1.88 3.02 -10.70
N THR A 185 1.59 2.69 -9.44
CA THR A 185 1.19 3.68 -8.45
C THR A 185 2.31 4.71 -8.25
N GLU A 186 3.56 4.27 -8.07
CA GLU A 186 4.74 5.14 -7.97
C GLU A 186 4.86 6.08 -9.17
N TYR A 187 4.75 5.56 -10.40
CA TYR A 187 4.86 6.37 -11.62
C TYR A 187 3.82 7.48 -11.72
N TYR A 188 2.60 7.24 -11.23
CA TYR A 188 1.51 8.22 -11.26
C TYR A 188 1.44 9.11 -10.00
N THR A 189 2.24 8.86 -8.96
CA THR A 189 2.20 9.64 -7.70
C THR A 189 3.50 10.34 -7.34
N SER A 190 4.66 9.90 -7.85
CA SER A 190 5.96 10.51 -7.56
C SER A 190 6.26 11.72 -8.45
N ASN A 191 6.85 12.75 -7.85
CA ASN A 191 7.26 13.99 -8.53
C ASN A 191 8.52 13.82 -9.41
N ALA A 192 9.20 12.66 -9.32
CA ALA A 192 10.31 12.33 -10.19
C ALA A 192 9.87 12.03 -11.63
N TYR A 193 8.60 11.72 -11.84
CA TYR A 193 8.06 11.34 -13.14
C TYR A 193 7.23 12.46 -13.78
N SER A 194 7.24 12.48 -15.11
CA SER A 194 6.50 13.44 -15.94
C SER A 194 5.02 13.59 -15.57
N PRO A 195 4.22 12.54 -15.26
CA PRO A 195 2.79 12.72 -15.03
C PRO A 195 2.48 13.66 -13.86
N VAL A 196 3.28 13.66 -12.80
CA VAL A 196 3.11 14.56 -11.64
C VAL A 196 3.74 15.93 -11.90
N GLN A 197 4.84 15.98 -12.64
CA GLN A 197 5.47 17.23 -13.07
C GLN A 197 4.54 18.04 -13.98
N ASP A 198 3.84 17.39 -14.91
CA ASP A 198 2.85 18.01 -15.80
C ASP A 198 1.71 18.65 -14.98
N VAL A 199 1.28 17.99 -13.91
CA VAL A 199 0.25 18.55 -13.04
C VAL A 199 0.80 19.74 -12.22
N ALA A 200 2.06 19.70 -11.80
CA ALA A 200 2.71 20.83 -11.14
C ALA A 200 2.87 22.03 -12.11
N ASP A 201 3.14 21.76 -13.38
CA ASP A 201 3.21 22.79 -14.42
C ASP A 201 1.84 23.36 -14.79
N SER A 202 0.78 22.54 -14.76
CA SER A 202 -0.61 22.99 -14.98
C SER A 202 -1.09 24.00 -13.93
N CYS A 203 -0.36 24.09 -12.83
CA CYS A 203 -0.59 25.04 -11.75
C CYS A 203 -0.27 26.49 -12.19
N ARG A 204 0.54 26.69 -13.24
CA ARG A 204 0.85 28.01 -13.83
C ARG A 204 -0.37 28.71 -14.43
N THR A 205 -1.36 27.95 -14.90
CA THR A 205 -2.60 28.47 -15.51
C THR A 205 -3.76 28.59 -14.51
N GLY A 206 -3.50 28.32 -13.23
CA GLY A 206 -4.46 28.47 -12.13
C GLY A 206 -4.93 27.15 -11.52
N ALA A 207 -5.72 27.26 -10.45
CA ALA A 207 -6.23 26.11 -9.70
C ALA A 207 -7.18 25.23 -10.55
N ALA A 208 -8.05 25.86 -11.35
CA ALA A 208 -9.05 25.13 -12.14
C ALA A 208 -8.42 24.12 -13.12
N THR A 209 -7.34 24.51 -13.81
CA THR A 209 -6.62 23.61 -14.72
C THR A 209 -5.95 22.48 -13.96
N ASN A 210 -5.37 22.77 -12.80
CA ASN A 210 -4.72 21.76 -11.99
C ASN A 210 -5.72 20.70 -11.48
N VAL A 211 -6.93 21.09 -11.05
CA VAL A 211 -7.98 20.13 -10.65
C VAL A 211 -8.32 19.20 -11.81
N ILE A 212 -8.47 19.75 -13.02
CA ILE A 212 -8.80 18.97 -14.23
C ILE A 212 -7.67 17.97 -14.54
N PHE A 213 -6.41 18.40 -14.49
CA PHE A 213 -5.26 17.53 -14.74
C PHE A 213 -5.16 16.42 -13.69
N ARG A 214 -5.38 16.71 -12.41
CA ARG A 214 -5.40 15.69 -11.33
C ARG A 214 -6.46 14.63 -11.54
N LEU A 215 -7.70 15.05 -11.84
CA LEU A 215 -8.81 14.12 -12.06
C LEU A 215 -8.51 13.24 -13.28
N THR A 216 -8.01 13.84 -14.35
CA THR A 216 -7.60 13.13 -15.57
C THR A 216 -6.47 12.13 -15.28
N LEU A 217 -5.47 12.52 -14.50
CA LEU A 217 -4.37 11.66 -14.08
C LEU A 217 -4.87 10.45 -13.28
N GLY A 218 -5.82 10.68 -12.36
CA GLY A 218 -6.47 9.61 -11.59
C GLY A 218 -7.26 8.64 -12.47
N TYR A 219 -7.99 9.13 -13.47
CA TYR A 219 -8.69 8.25 -14.43
C TYR A 219 -7.73 7.49 -15.34
N LYS A 220 -6.55 8.05 -15.65
CA LYS A 220 -5.53 7.37 -16.44
C LYS A 220 -4.79 6.29 -15.65
N SER A 221 -4.56 6.51 -14.35
CA SER A 221 -3.75 5.61 -13.52
C SER A 221 -4.40 4.24 -13.28
N ILE A 222 -5.73 4.14 -13.33
CA ILE A 222 -6.46 2.88 -13.09
C ILE A 222 -6.37 1.86 -14.23
N ILE A 223 -5.94 2.26 -15.43
CA ILE A 223 -5.94 1.39 -16.63
C ILE A 223 -5.06 0.16 -16.42
N ILE A 224 -3.78 0.36 -16.07
CA ILE A 224 -2.81 -0.74 -15.93
C ILE A 224 -3.14 -1.65 -14.73
N PRO A 225 -3.50 -1.13 -13.54
CA PRO A 225 -3.91 -1.97 -12.40
C PRO A 225 -5.13 -2.83 -12.71
N ILE A 226 -6.14 -2.31 -13.42
CA ILE A 226 -7.32 -3.09 -13.82
C ILE A 226 -6.93 -4.24 -14.75
N PHE A 227 -6.07 -3.99 -15.76
CA PHE A 227 -5.59 -5.05 -16.64
C PHE A 227 -4.77 -6.10 -15.88
N ALA A 228 -3.89 -5.69 -14.96
CA ALA A 228 -3.10 -6.61 -14.16
C ALA A 228 -3.98 -7.52 -13.30
N ILE A 229 -5.03 -6.97 -12.67
CA ILE A 229 -6.02 -7.74 -11.91
C ILE A 229 -6.82 -8.68 -12.83
N ALA A 230 -7.27 -8.19 -14.00
CA ALA A 230 -8.04 -9.00 -14.94
C ALA A 230 -7.25 -10.21 -15.46
N ILE A 231 -5.96 -10.03 -15.80
CA ILE A 231 -5.06 -11.11 -16.20
C ILE A 231 -4.89 -12.12 -15.06
N THR A 232 -4.69 -11.64 -13.84
CA THR A 232 -4.52 -12.51 -12.66
C THR A 232 -5.78 -13.30 -12.34
N ILE A 233 -6.96 -12.70 -12.47
CA ILE A 233 -8.24 -13.40 -12.34
C ILE A 233 -8.37 -14.46 -13.44
N PHE A 234 -8.13 -14.10 -14.71
CA PHE A 234 -8.26 -15.00 -15.84
C PHE A 234 -7.36 -16.23 -15.72
N VAL A 235 -6.07 -16.02 -15.40
CA VAL A 235 -5.09 -17.10 -15.23
C VAL A 235 -5.43 -17.97 -14.02
N SER A 236 -5.75 -17.37 -12.88
CA SER A 236 -6.07 -18.11 -11.65
C SER A 236 -7.35 -18.93 -11.81
N PHE A 237 -8.39 -18.33 -12.38
CA PHE A 237 -9.69 -18.98 -12.54
C PHE A 237 -9.64 -20.15 -13.52
N SER A 238 -8.96 -20.00 -14.66
CA SER A 238 -8.85 -21.06 -15.68
C SER A 238 -8.17 -22.33 -15.15
N LEU A 239 -7.25 -22.18 -14.21
CA LEU A 239 -6.37 -23.25 -13.79
C LEU A 239 -6.83 -23.95 -12.49
N ALA A 240 -7.42 -23.23 -11.52
CA ALA A 240 -7.93 -23.84 -10.29
C ALA A 240 -9.11 -23.07 -9.63
N ALA A 241 -9.98 -22.49 -10.46
CA ALA A 241 -11.26 -21.88 -10.07
C ALA A 241 -11.12 -20.90 -8.88
N MET A 242 -12.01 -20.98 -7.89
CA MET A 242 -12.04 -20.06 -6.75
C MET A 242 -10.86 -20.22 -5.80
N TYR A 243 -10.28 -21.43 -5.69
CA TYR A 243 -9.14 -21.66 -4.80
C TYR A 243 -7.89 -20.92 -5.29
N ALA A 244 -7.59 -21.02 -6.59
CA ALA A 244 -6.45 -20.29 -7.16
C ALA A 244 -6.61 -18.77 -7.06
N MET A 245 -7.83 -18.24 -7.24
CA MET A 245 -8.09 -16.82 -7.02
C MET A 245 -7.80 -16.40 -5.56
N ALA A 246 -8.26 -17.19 -4.58
CA ALA A 246 -8.06 -16.88 -3.17
C ALA A 246 -6.56 -16.94 -2.78
N VAL A 247 -5.84 -17.93 -3.31
CA VAL A 247 -4.40 -18.11 -3.06
C VAL A 247 -3.56 -17.05 -3.79
N ALA A 248 -3.95 -16.64 -5.01
CA ALA A 248 -3.33 -15.51 -5.71
C ALA A 248 -3.55 -14.18 -4.98
N ALA A 249 -4.75 -13.94 -4.46
CA ALA A 249 -5.04 -12.77 -3.63
C ALA A 249 -4.15 -12.75 -2.37
N LEU A 250 -3.90 -13.91 -1.76
CA LEU A 250 -2.97 -13.97 -0.64
C LEU A 250 -1.51 -13.76 -1.05
N GLY A 251 -1.11 -14.26 -2.23
CA GLY A 251 0.20 -13.96 -2.81
C GLY A 251 0.45 -12.45 -2.95
N MET A 252 -0.57 -11.69 -3.37
CA MET A 252 -0.51 -10.23 -3.43
C MET A 252 -0.33 -9.56 -2.06
N LEU A 253 -0.87 -10.15 -0.99
CA LEU A 253 -0.76 -9.65 0.39
C LEU A 253 0.39 -10.28 1.19
N SER A 254 1.18 -11.18 0.59
CA SER A 254 2.25 -11.89 1.30
C SER A 254 3.34 -10.95 1.82
N THR A 255 3.60 -9.83 1.13
CA THR A 255 4.57 -8.80 1.51
C THR A 255 3.94 -7.63 2.28
N ILE A 256 2.78 -7.83 2.89
CA ILE A 256 2.02 -6.75 3.53
C ILE A 256 2.74 -6.12 4.72
N ALA A 257 3.61 -6.84 5.42
CA ALA A 257 4.43 -6.25 6.49
C ALA A 257 5.35 -5.14 5.94
N THR A 258 6.00 -5.40 4.81
CA THR A 258 6.79 -4.41 4.08
C THR A 258 5.92 -3.28 3.56
N GLY A 259 4.77 -3.60 2.94
CA GLY A 259 3.82 -2.58 2.45
C GLY A 259 3.32 -1.66 3.57
N LEU A 260 3.02 -2.21 4.74
CA LEU A 260 2.58 -1.47 5.93
C LEU A 260 3.68 -0.58 6.49
N ALA A 261 4.92 -1.05 6.56
CA ALA A 261 6.02 -0.22 7.04
C ALA A 261 6.25 0.99 6.11
N ILE A 262 6.19 0.78 4.79
CA ILE A 262 6.29 1.85 3.80
C ILE A 262 5.10 2.84 3.92
N ASP A 263 3.87 2.34 4.07
CA ASP A 263 2.66 3.17 4.23
C ASP A 263 2.62 3.91 5.58
N ALA A 264 3.16 3.31 6.65
CA ALA A 264 3.27 3.92 7.96
C ALA A 264 4.38 4.98 8.05
N TYR A 265 5.42 4.87 7.23
CA TYR A 265 6.53 5.82 7.19
C TYR A 265 6.07 7.25 6.83
N GLY A 266 5.12 7.40 5.89
CA GLY A 266 4.61 8.70 5.45
C GLY A 266 4.05 9.56 6.60
N PRO A 267 3.01 9.11 7.32
CA PRO A 267 2.42 9.81 8.48
C PRO A 267 3.42 10.13 9.60
N ILE A 268 4.39 9.24 9.85
CA ILE A 268 5.42 9.44 10.86
C ILE A 268 6.33 10.60 10.44
N SER A 269 6.76 10.60 9.18
CA SER A 269 7.59 11.65 8.59
C SER A 269 6.85 13.00 8.57
N GLU A 270 5.56 12.99 8.25
CA GLU A 270 4.66 14.15 8.28
C GLU A 270 4.54 14.76 9.69
N SER A 271 4.33 13.92 10.71
CA SER A 271 4.29 14.36 12.11
C SER A 271 5.64 14.90 12.60
N ALA A 272 6.74 14.29 12.16
CA ALA A 272 8.08 14.78 12.45
C ALA A 272 8.32 16.17 11.85
N GLY A 273 7.84 16.40 10.62
CA GLY A 273 7.95 17.71 9.95
C GLY A 273 7.25 18.80 10.73
N GLY A 274 6.03 18.53 11.17
CA GLY A 274 5.25 19.50 11.93
C GLY A 274 5.81 19.78 13.33
N ASN A 275 6.38 18.78 14.01
CA ASN A 275 7.10 19.00 15.27
C ASN A 275 8.35 19.87 15.12
N VAL A 276 9.07 19.72 14.01
CA VAL A 276 10.27 20.54 13.69
C VAL A 276 9.87 22.01 13.52
N GLU A 277 8.77 22.29 12.82
CA GLU A 277 8.27 23.65 12.64
C GLU A 277 7.77 24.26 13.97
N MET A 278 7.00 23.50 14.76
CA MET A 278 6.53 23.93 16.08
C MET A 278 7.67 24.28 17.05
N ALA A 279 8.75 23.52 17.01
CA ALA A 279 9.91 23.72 17.87
C ALA A 279 10.78 24.91 17.41
N GLY A 280 10.43 25.58 16.30
CA GLY A 280 11.23 26.67 15.74
C GLY A 280 12.63 26.22 15.34
N MET A 281 12.78 24.95 14.93
CA MET A 281 14.07 24.39 14.56
C MET A 281 14.57 24.99 13.23
N SER A 282 15.88 24.86 12.96
CA SER A 282 16.49 25.44 11.76
C SER A 282 15.86 24.93 10.46
N HIS A 283 15.76 25.79 9.44
CA HIS A 283 15.23 25.46 8.11
C HIS A 283 15.87 24.20 7.49
N ARG A 284 17.16 23.94 7.75
CA ARG A 284 17.86 22.74 7.26
C ARG A 284 17.27 21.43 7.81
N ILE A 285 16.71 21.45 9.03
CA ILE A 285 16.05 20.29 9.63
C ILE A 285 14.68 20.10 8.99
N ARG A 286 13.95 21.19 8.73
CA ARG A 286 12.66 21.15 8.01
C ARG A 286 12.83 20.61 6.59
N GLU A 287 13.81 21.11 5.85
CA GLU A 287 14.12 20.66 4.49
C GLU A 287 14.49 19.16 4.43
N ARG A 288 15.21 18.65 5.43
CA ARG A 288 15.48 17.20 5.56
C ARG A 288 14.19 16.41 5.77
N THR A 289 13.33 16.86 6.67
CA THR A 289 12.07 16.16 6.94
C THR A 289 11.12 16.24 5.75
N GLU A 290 11.08 17.38 5.06
CA GLU A 290 10.36 17.53 3.80
C GLU A 290 10.92 16.59 2.74
N ASN A 291 12.23 16.55 2.48
CA ASN A 291 12.81 15.59 1.53
C ASN A 291 12.44 14.13 1.85
N ASN A 292 12.34 13.77 3.13
CA ASN A 292 11.86 12.46 3.57
C ASN A 292 10.36 12.22 3.30
N ILE A 293 9.53 13.28 3.43
CA ILE A 293 8.09 13.27 3.10
C ILE A 293 7.86 13.24 1.59
N TYR A 294 8.65 13.98 0.81
CA TYR A 294 8.55 14.11 -0.65
C TYR A 294 8.82 12.78 -1.36
N HIS A 295 9.62 11.89 -0.77
CA HIS A 295 9.95 10.55 -1.27
C HIS A 295 9.03 9.42 -0.78
N SER A 296 8.00 9.73 0.02
CA SER A 296 7.05 8.72 0.51
C SER A 296 5.80 8.69 -0.38
N ILE A 297 5.41 7.50 -0.84
CA ILE A 297 4.41 7.17 -1.89
C ILE A 297 2.98 7.77 -1.68
N ILE A 298 2.73 8.55 -0.64
CA ILE A 298 1.40 9.04 -0.27
C ILE A 298 1.31 10.55 -0.46
N ARG A 299 0.99 10.97 -1.69
CA ARG A 299 0.93 12.39 -2.06
C ARG A 299 -0.35 12.83 -2.73
N PHE A 300 -1.49 12.25 -2.33
CA PHE A 300 -2.79 12.71 -2.83
C PHE A 300 -3.35 13.92 -2.05
N SER A 301 -2.91 14.19 -0.81
CA SER A 301 -3.42 15.33 0.00
C SER A 301 -2.72 16.66 -0.32
N ARG A 302 -1.39 16.70 -0.16
CA ARG A 302 -0.58 17.95 -0.22
C ARG A 302 -0.52 18.62 -1.59
N PHE A 303 -0.99 17.93 -2.62
CA PHE A 303 -0.94 18.47 -3.96
C PHE A 303 -2.13 19.41 -4.21
N VAL A 304 -3.28 19.22 -3.54
CA VAL A 304 -4.42 20.16 -3.57
C VAL A 304 -4.02 21.53 -3.00
N GLU A 305 -3.03 21.59 -2.10
CA GLU A 305 -2.54 22.84 -1.52
C GLU A 305 -1.62 23.66 -2.44
N ALA A 306 -0.91 23.01 -3.37
CA ALA A 306 -0.07 23.71 -4.34
C ALA A 306 -0.92 24.57 -5.30
N GLU A 307 -2.21 24.24 -5.48
CA GLU A 307 -3.16 24.99 -6.30
C GLU A 307 -3.53 26.36 -5.74
N LEU A 308 -3.65 26.49 -4.42
CA LEU A 308 -4.12 27.73 -3.82
C LEU A 308 -3.02 28.80 -3.78
N LYS A 309 -1.75 28.40 -3.66
CA LYS A 309 -0.61 29.34 -3.71
C LYS A 309 -0.45 29.99 -5.09
N LEU A 310 -0.72 29.26 -6.18
CA LEU A 310 -0.63 29.78 -7.54
C LEU A 310 -1.86 30.60 -7.96
N PHE A 311 -3.04 30.29 -7.41
CA PHE A 311 -4.26 31.09 -7.61
C PHE A 311 -4.09 32.54 -7.11
N HIS A 312 -3.37 32.75 -6.01
CA HIS A 312 -3.19 34.09 -5.42
C HIS A 312 -2.08 34.92 -6.08
N SER A 313 -1.10 34.28 -6.73
CA SER A 313 -0.06 34.96 -7.52
C SER A 313 -0.58 35.47 -8.87
N GLN A 314 -1.68 34.93 -9.38
CA GLN A 314 -2.32 35.39 -10.63
C GLN A 314 -3.34 36.52 -10.39
N HIS A 315 -3.74 36.75 -9.13
CA HIS A 315 -4.71 37.78 -8.72
C HIS A 315 -4.09 38.93 -7.91
N ARG A 316 -2.78 39.12 -7.96
CA ARG A 316 -2.07 40.27 -7.38
C ARG A 316 -1.20 40.98 -8.41
#